data_AF-A0A485M7K2-F1
#
_entry.id   AF-A0A485M7K2-F1
#
_cell.length_a   1.000
_cell.length_b   1.000
_cell.length_c   1.000
_cell.angle_alpha   90.00
_cell.angle_beta   90.00
_cell.angle_gamma   90.00
#
_symmetry.space_group_name_H-M   'P 1'
#
loop_
_entity.id
_entity.type
_entity.pdbx_description
1 polymer ?
#
loop_
_entity_poly.entity_id
_entity_poly.type
_entity_poly.pdbx_seq_one_letter_code
_entity_poly.pdbx_strand_id
1 'polypeptide(L)'
;MTERWKSPYLGAVDEDIEFSIKPVTDPTTAAVATFDLQPEGRTFAPPVTITFHVPDEAGVTRTAIEGLGIAYRNADGQWQWLNNAVCNAGAKTLTVEVDHFCEFSMLEGFQLIPISANVQVNETLPLQVMTCKSPDKEDDVLASLVYKPYPVEDISVSASKWSVNDVLGGNATLGTITGSGLSATFTAPATQPDPKTVAASAS
;
A
#
# COMPACT_ATOMS: atom_id res chain seq x y z
N MET A 1 13.61 12.92 -10.45
CA MET A 1 13.37 14.27 -11.03
C MET A 1 14.02 15.28 -10.10
N THR A 2 14.65 16.34 -10.63
CA THR A 2 15.32 17.37 -9.82
C THR A 2 14.64 18.71 -10.13
N GLU A 3 14.08 19.36 -9.11
CA GLU A 3 13.48 20.69 -9.25
C GLU A 3 14.17 21.67 -8.31
N ARG A 4 14.36 22.91 -8.79
CA ARG A 4 14.96 24.01 -8.02
C ARG A 4 13.92 25.11 -7.85
N TRP A 5 13.66 25.52 -6.62
CA TRP A 5 12.74 26.61 -6.29
C TRP A 5 13.47 27.69 -5.48
N LYS A 6 13.18 28.97 -5.78
CA LYS A 6 13.57 30.11 -4.95
C LYS A 6 12.37 30.61 -4.16
N SER A 7 12.52 30.72 -2.84
CA SER A 7 11.51 31.35 -1.98
C SER A 7 11.46 32.87 -2.21
N PRO A 8 10.28 33.51 -2.32
CA PRO A 8 10.17 34.95 -2.56
C PRO A 8 10.28 35.84 -1.30
N TYR A 9 10.60 35.28 -0.13
CA TYR A 9 10.69 36.07 1.11
C TYR A 9 12.10 36.63 1.33
N LEU A 10 12.23 37.95 1.16
CA LEU A 10 13.45 38.70 1.43
C LEU A 10 13.92 38.53 2.88
N GLY A 11 15.13 37.99 3.04
CA GLY A 11 15.99 38.24 4.19
C GLY A 11 16.04 37.16 5.27
N ALA A 12 16.54 35.96 4.94
CA ALA A 12 17.37 35.13 5.84
C ALA A 12 17.79 33.83 5.11
N VAL A 13 19.10 33.73 4.83
CA VAL A 13 19.83 32.54 4.33
C VAL A 13 19.48 32.09 2.89
N ASP A 14 20.16 32.68 1.90
CA ASP A 14 20.17 32.26 0.48
C ASP A 14 21.05 31.00 0.29
N GLU A 15 20.58 29.84 0.73
CA GLU A 15 21.04 28.57 0.14
C GLU A 15 19.94 28.07 -0.79
N ASP A 16 20.23 27.96 -2.09
CA ASP A 16 19.36 27.26 -3.04
C ASP A 16 19.15 25.83 -2.50
N ILE A 17 17.92 25.51 -2.08
CA ILE A 17 17.59 24.16 -1.60
C ILE A 17 17.29 23.30 -2.82
N GLU A 18 18.14 22.30 -3.07
CA GLU A 18 17.93 21.33 -4.12
C GLU A 18 17.06 20.17 -3.60
N PHE A 19 15.95 19.93 -4.28
CA PHE A 19 15.08 18.80 -3.99
C PHE A 19 15.31 17.69 -5.00
N SER A 20 15.36 16.44 -4.51
CA SER A 20 15.49 15.28 -5.38
C SER A 20 14.54 14.18 -4.95
N ILE A 21 13.94 13.52 -5.94
CA ILE A 21 13.13 12.31 -5.77
C ILE A 21 13.80 11.21 -6.58
N LYS A 22 14.23 10.14 -5.90
CA LYS A 22 14.93 9.01 -6.49
C LYS A 22 14.20 7.70 -6.18
N PRO A 23 13.83 6.89 -7.18
CA PRO A 23 13.29 5.55 -6.92
C PRO A 23 14.32 4.67 -6.21
N VAL A 24 13.87 3.87 -5.26
CA VAL A 24 14.68 2.85 -4.58
C VAL A 24 14.51 1.51 -5.32
N THR A 25 15.63 0.88 -5.69
CA THR A 25 15.63 -0.29 -6.60
C THR A 25 15.49 -1.65 -5.91
N ASP A 26 15.54 -1.71 -4.59
CA ASP A 26 15.33 -2.93 -3.80
C ASP A 26 14.39 -2.67 -2.61
N PRO A 27 13.11 -2.37 -2.87
CA PRO A 27 12.16 -2.05 -1.81
C PRO A 27 11.65 -3.33 -1.11
N THR A 28 10.98 -3.15 0.03
CA THR A 28 10.37 -4.29 0.76
C THR A 28 9.33 -5.02 -0.10
N THR A 29 9.09 -6.31 0.14
CA THR A 29 8.15 -7.12 -0.67
C THR A 29 6.71 -6.60 -0.71
N ALA A 30 6.30 -5.77 0.26
CA ALA A 30 4.96 -5.18 0.33
C ALA A 30 4.88 -3.77 -0.30
N ALA A 31 6.00 -3.23 -0.79
CA ALA A 31 6.04 -1.91 -1.40
C ALA A 31 5.52 -1.96 -2.84
N VAL A 32 4.63 -1.03 -3.17
CA VAL A 32 4.22 -0.75 -4.54
C VAL A 32 5.24 0.14 -5.22
N ALA A 33 5.74 1.16 -4.49
CA ALA A 33 6.81 2.04 -4.93
C ALA A 33 7.50 2.68 -3.72
N THR A 34 8.81 2.86 -3.80
CA THR A 34 9.63 3.48 -2.74
C THR A 34 10.53 4.55 -3.36
N PHE A 35 10.62 5.70 -2.69
CA PHE A 35 11.43 6.83 -3.12
C PHE A 35 12.23 7.41 -1.96
N ASP A 36 13.49 7.72 -2.24
CA ASP A 36 14.34 8.57 -1.42
C ASP A 36 14.10 10.04 -1.81
N LEU A 37 13.65 10.84 -0.83
CA LEU A 37 13.41 12.27 -0.99
C LEU A 37 14.50 13.04 -0.24
N GLN A 38 15.04 14.06 -0.88
CA GLN A 38 16.09 14.93 -0.34
C GLN A 38 15.67 16.39 -0.40
N PRO A 39 16.14 17.25 0.53
CA PRO A 39 17.18 16.98 1.52
C PRO A 39 16.67 16.39 2.85
N GLU A 40 17.38 15.40 3.37
CA GLU A 40 17.20 14.95 4.76
C GLU A 40 17.74 15.97 5.78
N GLY A 41 17.27 15.86 7.02
CA GLY A 41 17.76 16.68 8.15
C GLY A 41 17.26 18.12 8.17
N ARG A 42 16.28 18.46 7.32
CA ARG A 42 15.59 19.76 7.33
C ARG A 42 14.14 19.58 7.78
N THR A 43 13.64 20.59 8.50
CA THR A 43 12.23 20.66 8.91
C THR A 43 11.50 21.73 8.08
N PHE A 44 10.34 21.38 7.53
CA PHE A 44 9.45 22.23 6.77
C PHE A 44 8.36 22.80 7.68
N ALA A 45 8.21 24.12 7.66
CA ALA A 45 7.14 24.84 8.33
C ALA A 45 6.66 25.98 7.41
N PRO A 46 5.48 25.86 6.75
CA PRO A 46 4.48 24.80 6.91
C PRO A 46 4.93 23.43 6.33
N PRO A 47 4.27 22.32 6.72
CA PRO A 47 4.49 21.00 6.14
C PRO A 47 4.33 21.02 4.62
N VAL A 48 4.98 20.06 3.95
CA VAL A 48 4.86 19.83 2.51
C VAL A 48 4.03 18.61 2.22
N THR A 49 3.39 18.60 1.05
CA THR A 49 2.53 17.50 0.62
C THR A 49 3.30 16.55 -0.30
N ILE A 50 3.31 15.26 0.02
CA ILE A 50 3.76 14.20 -0.88
C ILE A 50 2.53 13.52 -1.47
N THR A 51 2.53 13.34 -2.80
CA THR A 51 1.48 12.60 -3.52
C THR A 51 2.08 11.41 -4.23
N PHE A 52 1.61 10.21 -3.88
CA PHE A 52 1.87 8.98 -4.63
C PHE A 52 0.73 8.75 -5.61
N HIS A 53 1.10 8.44 -6.86
CA HIS A 53 0.17 7.93 -7.86
C HIS A 53 0.21 6.40 -7.84
N VAL A 54 -0.97 5.78 -7.74
CA VAL A 54 -1.07 4.32 -7.86
C VAL A 54 -0.89 3.93 -9.32
N PRO A 55 0.03 3.02 -9.65
CA PRO A 55 0.23 2.56 -11.02
C PRO A 55 -1.05 1.96 -11.61
N ASP A 56 -1.32 2.26 -12.89
CA ASP A 56 -2.47 1.71 -13.62
C ASP A 56 -2.27 0.25 -14.07
N GLU A 57 -1.07 -0.30 -13.90
CA GLU A 57 -0.72 -1.63 -14.37
C GLU A 57 -1.37 -2.73 -13.50
N ALA A 58 -2.20 -3.57 -14.14
CA ALA A 58 -2.83 -4.70 -13.51
C ALA A 58 -1.78 -5.65 -12.89
N GLY A 59 -1.95 -5.98 -11.61
CA GLY A 59 -1.05 -6.86 -10.86
C GLY A 59 0.12 -6.17 -10.15
N VAL A 60 0.26 -4.84 -10.29
CA VAL A 60 1.25 -4.06 -9.52
C VAL A 60 0.81 -3.84 -8.07
N THR A 61 -0.50 -3.77 -7.82
CA THR A 61 -1.07 -3.82 -6.47
C THR A 61 -1.90 -5.09 -6.30
N ARG A 62 -1.82 -5.67 -5.11
CA ARG A 62 -2.58 -6.86 -4.69
C ARG A 62 -3.83 -6.48 -3.91
N THR A 63 -4.03 -5.18 -3.71
CA THR A 63 -5.15 -4.58 -3.00
C THR A 63 -5.67 -3.35 -3.75
N ALA A 64 -6.90 -2.95 -3.47
CA ALA A 64 -7.42 -1.69 -3.94
C ALA A 64 -6.67 -0.52 -3.27
N ILE A 65 -6.79 0.68 -3.82
CA ILE A 65 -6.08 1.86 -3.30
C ILE A 65 -6.42 2.15 -1.82
N GLU A 66 -7.63 1.81 -1.37
CA GLU A 66 -8.06 1.91 0.03
C GLU A 66 -7.30 0.97 0.98
N GLY A 67 -6.71 -0.11 0.45
CA GLY A 67 -5.84 -1.02 1.20
C GLY A 67 -4.36 -0.62 1.20
N LEU A 68 -4.02 0.46 0.50
CA LEU A 68 -2.67 1.01 0.46
C LEU A 68 -2.49 2.10 1.52
N GLY A 69 -1.25 2.30 1.95
CA GLY A 69 -0.88 3.47 2.73
C GLY A 69 0.55 3.91 2.45
N ILE A 70 1.00 4.90 3.21
CA ILE A 70 2.33 5.48 3.08
C ILE A 70 3.07 5.25 4.39
N ALA A 71 4.32 4.80 4.31
CA ALA A 71 5.24 4.74 5.44
C ALA A 71 6.52 5.51 5.10
N TYR A 72 7.22 5.95 6.13
CA TYR A 72 8.55 6.53 6.01
C TYR A 72 9.57 5.69 6.78
N ARG A 73 10.85 5.80 6.41
CA ARG A 73 11.94 5.13 7.11
C ARG A 73 12.59 6.10 8.09
N ASN A 74 12.56 5.78 9.37
CA ASN A 74 13.17 6.61 10.41
C ASN A 74 14.71 6.48 10.42
N ALA A 75 15.38 7.30 11.23
CA ALA A 75 16.85 7.31 11.34
C ALA A 75 17.46 5.97 11.82
N ASP A 76 16.68 5.14 12.52
CA ASP A 76 17.08 3.79 12.94
C ASP A 76 16.88 2.75 11.83
N GLY A 77 16.44 3.17 10.64
CA GLY A 77 16.17 2.33 9.49
C GLY A 77 14.85 1.56 9.57
N GLN A 78 13.97 1.87 10.52
CA GLN A 78 12.68 1.22 10.71
C GLN A 78 11.57 1.93 9.94
N TRP A 79 10.68 1.15 9.31
CA TRP A 79 9.48 1.68 8.65
C TRP A 79 8.43 2.11 9.66
N GLN A 80 7.84 3.29 9.45
CA GLN A 80 6.82 3.91 10.30
C GLN A 80 5.61 4.30 9.45
N TRP A 81 4.44 3.79 9.82
CA TRP A 81 3.18 4.10 9.10
C TRP A 81 2.74 5.54 9.32
N LEU A 82 2.29 6.21 8.25
CA LEU A 82 1.74 7.57 8.31
C LEU A 82 0.21 7.53 8.39
N ASN A 83 -0.32 7.75 9.60
CA ASN A 83 -1.77 7.75 9.87
C ASN A 83 -2.52 8.94 9.25
N ASN A 84 -1.83 9.97 8.78
CA ASN A 84 -2.40 11.15 8.14
C ASN A 84 -2.46 11.04 6.61
N ALA A 85 -2.19 9.87 6.03
CA ALA A 85 -2.35 9.65 4.60
C ALA A 85 -3.83 9.70 4.20
N VAL A 86 -4.13 10.43 3.13
CA VAL A 86 -5.47 10.61 2.57
C VAL A 86 -5.55 9.89 1.23
N CYS A 87 -6.51 8.97 1.12
CA CYS A 87 -6.79 8.25 -0.12
C CYS A 87 -7.82 9.00 -0.98
N ASN A 88 -7.52 9.14 -2.28
CA ASN A 88 -8.47 9.55 -3.31
C ASN A 88 -8.53 8.47 -4.40
N ALA A 89 -9.49 7.55 -4.24
CA ALA A 89 -9.66 6.42 -5.15
C ALA A 89 -10.01 6.82 -6.59
N GLY A 90 -10.79 7.90 -6.76
CA GLY A 90 -11.18 8.40 -8.08
C GLY A 90 -10.00 8.99 -8.86
N ALA A 91 -9.08 9.67 -8.17
CA ALA A 91 -7.87 10.22 -8.76
C ALA A 91 -6.68 9.24 -8.77
N LYS A 92 -6.83 8.06 -8.15
CA LYS A 92 -5.77 7.08 -7.92
C LYS A 92 -4.53 7.65 -7.21
N THR A 93 -4.76 8.45 -6.17
CA THR A 93 -3.68 9.08 -5.40
C THR A 93 -3.77 8.81 -3.90
N LEU A 94 -2.62 8.62 -3.26
CA LEU A 94 -2.43 8.75 -1.82
C LEU A 94 -1.64 10.02 -1.53
N THR A 95 -2.11 10.83 -0.59
CA THR A 95 -1.48 12.11 -0.26
C THR A 95 -1.17 12.19 1.23
N VAL A 96 -0.02 12.71 1.61
CA VAL A 96 0.36 12.87 3.02
C VAL A 96 1.09 14.20 3.25
N GLU A 97 0.81 14.85 4.38
CA GLU A 97 1.58 16.01 4.84
C GLU A 97 2.76 15.54 5.69
N VAL A 98 3.95 16.05 5.39
CA VAL A 98 5.19 15.73 6.09
C VAL A 98 5.99 16.99 6.40
N ASP A 99 6.74 16.96 7.49
CA ASP A 99 7.57 18.08 7.93
C ASP A 99 9.06 17.86 7.65
N HIS A 100 9.45 16.74 7.05
CA HIS A 100 10.83 16.49 6.63
C HIS A 100 10.86 15.49 5.47
N PHE A 101 11.99 15.44 4.76
CA PHE A 101 12.25 14.41 3.77
C PHE A 101 13.16 13.31 4.30
N CYS A 102 12.97 12.12 3.76
CA CYS A 102 13.65 10.85 4.00
C CYS A 102 13.17 9.83 2.95
N GLU A 103 13.33 8.53 3.22
CA GLU A 103 12.78 7.47 2.38
C GLU A 103 11.29 7.25 2.68
N PHE A 104 10.44 7.31 1.65
CA PHE A 104 9.00 7.05 1.73
C PHE A 104 8.60 5.89 0.82
N SER A 105 7.67 5.07 1.29
CA SER A 105 7.11 3.96 0.52
C SER A 105 5.60 4.01 0.52
N MET A 106 5.00 3.79 -0.65
CA MET A 106 3.61 3.34 -0.75
C MET A 106 3.61 1.82 -0.62
N LEU A 107 2.82 1.31 0.33
CA LEU A 107 2.81 -0.10 0.69
C LEU A 107 1.40 -0.62 0.91
N GLU A 108 1.26 -1.93 0.77
CA GLU A 108 0.03 -2.64 1.11
C GLU A 108 -0.07 -2.78 2.64
N GLY A 109 -0.99 -2.05 3.26
CA GLY A 109 -1.26 -2.12 4.71
C GLY A 109 -2.12 -3.31 5.11
N PHE A 110 -2.90 -3.81 4.14
CA PHE A 110 -3.76 -4.98 4.28
C PHE A 110 -3.47 -5.98 3.18
N GLN A 111 -3.56 -7.27 3.53
CA GLN A 111 -3.42 -8.37 2.60
C GLN A 111 -4.65 -9.27 2.66
N LEU A 112 -5.01 -9.83 1.51
CA LEU A 112 -5.93 -10.97 1.47
C LEU A 112 -5.16 -12.24 1.81
N ILE A 113 -5.67 -13.00 2.77
CA ILE A 113 -5.17 -14.31 3.16
C ILE A 113 -6.18 -15.39 2.72
N PRO A 114 -5.75 -16.44 2.00
CA PRO A 114 -4.38 -16.63 1.51
C PRO A 114 -4.03 -15.68 0.37
N ILE A 115 -2.74 -15.32 0.32
CA ILE A 115 -2.15 -14.41 -0.66
C ILE A 115 -2.16 -15.00 -2.10
N SER A 116 -2.11 -16.33 -2.19
CA SER A 116 -2.25 -17.09 -3.42
C SER A 116 -2.66 -18.52 -3.08
N ALA A 117 -3.54 -19.11 -3.87
CA ALA A 117 -3.93 -20.51 -3.74
C ALA A 117 -4.26 -21.11 -5.10
N ASN A 118 -4.08 -22.43 -5.23
CA ASN A 118 -4.62 -23.18 -6.36
C ASN A 118 -6.01 -23.67 -5.97
N VAL A 119 -7.04 -23.22 -6.69
CA VAL A 119 -8.43 -23.60 -6.46
C VAL A 119 -8.92 -24.42 -7.65
N GLN A 120 -9.47 -25.61 -7.39
CA GLN A 120 -10.05 -26.44 -8.46
C GLN A 120 -11.35 -25.79 -8.98
N VAL A 121 -11.74 -26.12 -10.21
CA VAL A 121 -13.00 -25.63 -10.78
C VAL A 121 -14.19 -25.98 -9.88
N ASN A 122 -15.14 -25.04 -9.74
CA ASN A 122 -16.29 -25.12 -8.82
C ASN A 122 -15.97 -25.18 -7.31
N GLU A 123 -14.70 -25.18 -6.91
CA GLU A 123 -14.34 -25.12 -5.48
C GLU A 123 -14.38 -23.68 -4.95
N THR A 124 -14.43 -23.59 -3.62
CA THR A 124 -14.46 -22.32 -2.90
C THR A 124 -13.16 -22.07 -2.15
N LEU A 125 -12.83 -20.79 -1.98
CA LEU A 125 -11.69 -20.33 -1.21
C LEU A 125 -12.14 -19.22 -0.26
N PRO A 126 -12.07 -19.43 1.07
CA PRO A 126 -12.27 -18.35 2.02
C PRO A 126 -11.11 -17.35 1.95
N LEU A 127 -11.44 -16.07 2.01
CA LEU A 127 -10.52 -14.94 1.99
C LEU A 127 -10.74 -14.09 3.23
N GLN A 128 -9.65 -13.60 3.83
CA GLN A 128 -9.67 -12.69 4.97
C GLN A 128 -8.78 -11.48 4.70
N VAL A 129 -9.27 -10.28 5.03
CA VAL A 129 -8.45 -9.07 5.08
C VAL A 129 -7.70 -9.08 6.41
N MET A 130 -6.37 -9.12 6.33
CA MET A 130 -5.48 -9.09 7.50
C MET A 130 -4.56 -7.88 7.40
N THR A 131 -4.30 -7.22 8.52
CA THR A 131 -3.20 -6.25 8.58
C THR A 131 -1.90 -7.03 8.69
N CYS A 132 -0.82 -6.47 8.18
CA CYS A 132 0.47 -7.04 8.45
C CYS A 132 1.24 -6.03 9.31
N LYS A 133 1.92 -6.53 10.35
CA LYS A 133 2.74 -5.68 11.23
C LYS A 133 4.01 -6.42 11.60
N SER A 134 5.07 -5.67 11.90
CA SER A 134 6.20 -6.26 12.60
C SER A 134 5.70 -6.74 13.97
N PRO A 135 6.09 -7.94 14.43
CA PRO A 135 5.77 -8.35 15.79
C PRO A 135 6.28 -7.28 16.78
N ASP A 136 5.47 -7.00 17.80
CA ASP A 136 5.88 -6.09 18.88
C ASP A 136 7.20 -6.59 19.49
N LYS A 137 8.12 -5.66 19.82
CA LYS A 137 9.48 -5.94 20.30
C LYS A 137 9.53 -6.61 21.68
N GLU A 138 8.53 -7.39 22.10
CA GLU A 138 8.46 -7.84 23.48
C GLU A 138 9.28 -9.09 23.81
N ASP A 139 9.74 -9.94 22.88
CA ASP A 139 10.50 -11.13 23.32
C ASP A 139 11.56 -11.72 22.36
N ASP A 140 11.73 -11.22 21.14
CA ASP A 140 12.72 -11.82 20.23
C ASP A 140 13.31 -10.80 19.25
N VAL A 141 14.56 -10.42 19.52
CA VAL A 141 15.37 -9.50 18.69
C VAL A 141 15.62 -10.05 17.27
N LEU A 142 15.35 -11.34 17.01
CA LEU A 142 15.41 -11.96 15.69
C LEU A 142 14.03 -12.12 15.02
N ALA A 143 12.93 -11.99 15.75
CA ALA A 143 11.58 -12.03 15.18
C ALA A 143 11.21 -10.75 14.41
N SER A 144 11.95 -9.67 14.62
CA SER A 144 11.69 -8.33 14.07
C SER A 144 11.80 -8.20 12.54
N LEU A 145 12.24 -9.25 11.82
CA LEU A 145 12.44 -9.19 10.35
C LEU A 145 11.37 -9.93 9.54
N VAL A 146 10.44 -10.63 10.20
CA VAL A 146 9.37 -11.37 9.50
C VAL A 146 8.03 -10.68 9.76
N TYR A 147 7.55 -9.98 8.74
CA TYR A 147 6.22 -9.41 8.69
C TYR A 147 5.19 -10.55 8.67
N LYS A 148 4.30 -10.59 9.66
CA LYS A 148 3.26 -11.63 9.80
C LYS A 148 1.87 -11.02 9.61
N PRO A 149 0.92 -11.76 9.02
CA PRO A 149 -0.46 -11.32 8.98
C PRO A 149 -1.09 -11.43 10.37
N TYR A 150 -1.77 -10.38 10.80
CA TYR A 150 -2.56 -10.30 12.03
C TYR A 150 -4.01 -9.92 11.69
N PRO A 151 -5.00 -10.39 12.48
CA PRO A 151 -6.37 -9.91 12.35
C PRO A 151 -6.41 -8.38 12.44
N VAL A 152 -7.28 -7.74 11.65
CA VAL A 152 -7.50 -6.30 11.78
C VAL A 152 -8.26 -6.06 13.09
N GLU A 153 -7.60 -5.38 14.04
CA GLU A 153 -8.17 -5.05 15.35
C GLU A 153 -8.97 -3.74 15.33
N ASP A 154 -8.76 -2.89 14.31
CA ASP A 154 -9.48 -1.63 14.12
C ASP A 154 -10.82 -1.86 13.39
N ILE A 155 -11.91 -1.75 14.16
CA ILE A 155 -13.29 -1.89 13.69
C ILE A 155 -13.72 -0.83 12.65
N SER A 156 -12.98 0.28 12.50
CA SER A 156 -13.27 1.29 11.48
C SER A 156 -12.88 0.86 10.05
N VAL A 157 -12.10 -0.22 9.93
CA VAL A 157 -11.70 -0.80 8.64
C VAL A 157 -12.70 -1.86 8.21
N SER A 158 -13.33 -1.66 7.06
CA SER A 158 -14.23 -2.65 6.47
C SER A 158 -14.20 -2.57 4.95
N ALA A 159 -14.07 -3.70 4.26
CA ALA A 159 -14.25 -3.72 2.81
C ALA A 159 -15.75 -3.75 2.48
N SER A 160 -16.16 -2.86 1.59
CA SER A 160 -17.52 -2.72 1.11
C SER A 160 -17.73 -3.38 -0.25
N LYS A 161 -16.65 -3.58 -1.02
CA LYS A 161 -16.70 -4.18 -2.36
C LYS A 161 -15.64 -5.26 -2.50
N TRP A 162 -16.00 -6.28 -3.26
CA TRP A 162 -15.15 -7.42 -3.57
C TRP A 162 -15.21 -7.70 -5.08
N SER A 163 -14.06 -7.86 -5.72
CA SER A 163 -13.96 -7.99 -7.17
C SER A 163 -13.07 -9.16 -7.58
N VAL A 164 -13.29 -9.70 -8.79
CA VAL A 164 -12.40 -10.65 -9.46
C VAL A 164 -11.94 -10.03 -10.78
N ASN A 165 -10.63 -9.84 -10.95
CA ASN A 165 -10.01 -9.03 -12.02
C ASN A 165 -10.80 -7.72 -12.26
N ASP A 166 -10.99 -6.94 -11.19
CA ASP A 166 -11.71 -5.65 -11.18
C ASP A 166 -13.20 -5.70 -11.56
N VAL A 167 -13.77 -6.89 -11.79
CA VAL A 167 -15.21 -7.08 -11.97
C VAL A 167 -15.86 -7.26 -10.60
N LEU A 168 -16.70 -6.31 -10.20
CA LEU A 168 -17.44 -6.35 -8.93
C LEU A 168 -18.27 -7.65 -8.84
N GLY A 169 -18.05 -8.44 -7.79
CA GLY A 169 -18.67 -9.75 -7.59
C GLY A 169 -18.16 -10.86 -8.52
N GLY A 170 -17.31 -10.54 -9.49
CA GLY A 170 -16.81 -11.46 -10.50
C GLY A 170 -17.85 -11.84 -11.56
N ASN A 171 -17.60 -12.94 -12.29
CA ASN A 171 -18.51 -13.47 -13.31
C ASN A 171 -18.29 -14.97 -13.54
N ALA A 172 -19.12 -15.59 -14.39
CA ALA A 172 -19.05 -17.04 -14.64
C ALA A 172 -17.74 -17.53 -15.30
N THR A 173 -16.97 -16.65 -15.94
CA THR A 173 -15.72 -16.99 -16.63
C THR A 173 -14.51 -16.88 -15.72
N LEU A 174 -14.49 -15.89 -14.83
CA LEU A 174 -13.39 -15.62 -13.91
C LEU A 174 -13.58 -16.26 -12.53
N GLY A 175 -14.81 -16.66 -12.21
CA GLY A 175 -15.25 -16.99 -10.86
C GLY A 175 -15.97 -15.80 -10.22
N THR A 176 -16.70 -16.11 -9.14
CA THR A 176 -17.50 -15.13 -8.40
C THR A 176 -16.94 -14.93 -6.99
N ILE A 177 -17.12 -13.74 -6.43
CA ILE A 177 -16.71 -13.44 -5.05
C ILE A 177 -17.86 -12.77 -4.30
N THR A 178 -18.13 -13.27 -3.10
CA THR A 178 -19.18 -12.73 -2.23
C THR A 178 -18.63 -12.58 -0.82
N GLY A 179 -18.77 -11.39 -0.25
CA GLY A 179 -18.23 -11.08 1.08
C GLY A 179 -18.68 -9.72 1.58
N SER A 180 -18.31 -9.42 2.81
CA SER A 180 -18.59 -8.16 3.48
C SER A 180 -17.61 -7.95 4.63
N GLY A 181 -17.17 -6.71 4.86
CA GLY A 181 -16.24 -6.41 5.94
C GLY A 181 -14.87 -7.03 5.67
N LEU A 182 -14.36 -7.80 6.62
CA LEU A 182 -13.00 -8.36 6.56
C LEU A 182 -12.95 -9.79 5.99
N SER A 183 -14.05 -10.31 5.45
CA SER A 183 -14.09 -11.67 4.89
C SER A 183 -14.92 -11.79 3.61
N ALA A 184 -14.51 -12.72 2.76
CA ALA A 184 -15.22 -13.11 1.56
C ALA A 184 -14.99 -14.59 1.22
N THR A 185 -15.80 -15.10 0.31
CA THR A 185 -15.63 -16.40 -0.31
C THR A 185 -15.53 -16.22 -1.81
N PHE A 186 -14.39 -16.62 -2.37
CA PHE A 186 -14.23 -16.79 -3.81
C PHE A 186 -14.75 -18.17 -4.23
N THR A 187 -15.40 -18.25 -5.38
CA THR A 187 -15.85 -19.50 -6.02
C THR A 187 -15.26 -19.58 -7.42
N ALA A 188 -14.45 -20.60 -7.67
CA ALA A 188 -13.82 -20.82 -8.96
C ALA A 188 -14.86 -21.14 -10.04
N PRO A 189 -14.64 -20.69 -11.29
CA PRO A 189 -15.56 -20.96 -12.39
C PRO A 189 -15.62 -22.45 -12.73
N ALA A 190 -16.67 -22.86 -13.46
CA ALA A 190 -16.85 -24.25 -13.89
C ALA A 190 -15.83 -24.69 -14.95
N THR A 191 -15.25 -23.74 -15.67
CA THR A 191 -14.19 -23.93 -16.66
C THR A 191 -12.97 -23.12 -16.27
N GLN A 192 -11.78 -23.71 -16.40
CA GLN A 192 -10.53 -23.02 -16.10
C GLN A 192 -10.38 -21.76 -16.98
N PRO A 193 -10.15 -20.57 -16.40
CA PRO A 193 -9.97 -19.34 -17.16
C PRO A 193 -8.67 -19.35 -17.98
N ASP A 194 -8.61 -18.47 -18.97
CA ASP A 194 -7.41 -18.16 -19.76
C ASP A 194 -7.15 -16.63 -19.70
N PRO A 195 -6.07 -16.17 -19.05
CA PRO A 195 -5.03 -16.96 -18.38
C PRO A 195 -5.54 -17.72 -17.14
N LYS A 196 -4.80 -18.76 -16.71
CA LYS A 196 -5.17 -19.64 -15.56
C LYS A 196 -5.14 -18.96 -14.19
N THR A 197 -5.07 -17.64 -14.16
CA THR A 197 -4.87 -16.82 -12.97
C THR A 197 -5.91 -15.72 -12.93
N VAL A 198 -6.47 -15.51 -11.75
CA VAL A 198 -7.36 -14.38 -11.45
C VAL A 198 -6.89 -13.72 -10.16
N ALA A 199 -7.16 -12.43 -10.03
CA ALA A 199 -6.88 -11.61 -8.87
C ALA A 199 -8.18 -11.30 -8.14
N ALA A 200 -8.20 -11.49 -6.82
CA ALA A 200 -9.26 -11.01 -5.95
C ALA A 200 -8.83 -9.71 -5.29
N SER A 201 -9.75 -8.75 -5.14
CA SER A 201 -9.48 -7.48 -4.46
C SER A 201 -10.65 -7.06 -3.58
N ALA A 202 -10.34 -6.25 -2.56
CA ALA A 202 -11.28 -5.70 -1.59
C ALA A 202 -11.05 -4.20 -1.42
N SER A 203 -12.12 -3.41 -1.29
CA SER A 203 -12.10 -1.93 -1.07
C SER A 203 -13.19 -1.47 -0.13
#